data_AF-A0A7W0GXX8-F1
#
_entry.id   AF-A0A7W0GXX8-F1
#
_cell.length_a   1.000
_cell.length_b   1.000
_cell.length_c   1.000
_cell.angle_alpha   90.00
_cell.angle_beta   90.00
_cell.angle_gamma   90.00
#
_symmetry.space_group_name_H-M   'P 1'
#
loop_
_entity.id
_entity.type
_entity.pdbx_description
1 polymer ?
#
loop_
_entity_poly.entity_id
_entity_poly.type
_entity_poly.pdbx_seq_one_letter_code
_entity_poly.pdbx_strand_id
1 'polypeptide(L)'
;MTRRLAFAAILLPVLACGGLASGCARNPVTGKNEISLVSEAQEIEMGRQAAQQIAGTMPSVDDAGLQTYVAQIGERMAAESERPDLPWEFHVVDDASVNAFALPGGFIYVTRGLLTHVNNEAQLASVLGHEIGHVTARHSVQQISKAQLAQLGLGLGSILSSDIAQFAGIASQGLGLLFLKYGRDAENQADQLGFKYALNENYDVREMDDVFVTLSRVGEQAGAGRLPEWLSTHPNPENRVEKTQARLDSLSRPLQNAVIDRQEYLQQIQGLTYGEDPRQGFFEGNTFYHPAMRFQMSFPEGWQTQNTPSAVVAVNEKQNAIVQLSLAGKGSPREAAQQFLSQEGVQAGQASTESINGNPAATSYFQAQTQQGAVEGLVSFISYSGQTFGILSYTGQGGLSQYDRPFRDVVSSFTTLRDQAALSVQPAKLELVTLNRQMTLEQFNAQYPSTVSIEELAIINQVEGPASVIPSGQRVKRVVGG
;
A
#
# COMPACT_ATOMS: atom_id res chain seq x y z
N MET A 1 -65.82 52.45 -5.14
CA MET A 1 -65.53 51.12 -5.71
C MET A 1 -64.42 51.27 -6.73
N THR A 2 -63.18 51.06 -6.30
CA THR A 2 -61.94 51.52 -6.95
C THR A 2 -61.26 50.41 -7.76
N ARG A 3 -60.98 50.72 -9.03
CA ARG A 3 -60.07 50.01 -9.95
C ARG A 3 -58.64 49.94 -9.41
N ARG A 4 -57.91 48.83 -9.60
CA ARG A 4 -56.43 48.72 -9.88
C ARG A 4 -56.17 47.32 -10.47
N LEU A 5 -55.97 47.14 -11.79
CA LEU A 5 -54.72 47.21 -12.56
C LEU A 5 -53.54 46.45 -11.91
N ALA A 6 -53.25 45.29 -12.49
CA ALA A 6 -52.08 44.45 -12.23
C ALA A 6 -50.81 45.08 -12.83
N PHE A 7 -49.74 45.12 -12.05
CA PHE A 7 -48.37 45.35 -12.53
C PHE A 7 -47.55 44.11 -12.21
N ALA A 8 -47.08 43.44 -13.25
CA ALA A 8 -46.13 42.34 -13.16
C ALA A 8 -44.74 42.90 -12.80
N ALA A 9 -44.20 42.48 -11.65
CA ALA A 9 -42.81 42.69 -11.30
C ALA A 9 -42.00 41.48 -11.80
N ILE A 10 -41.26 41.67 -12.89
CA ILE A 10 -40.24 40.74 -13.38
C ILE A 10 -39.06 40.85 -12.41
N LEU A 11 -38.91 39.87 -11.51
CA LEU A 11 -37.67 39.64 -10.76
C LEU A 11 -36.76 38.78 -11.64
N LEU A 12 -35.78 39.42 -12.29
CA LEU A 12 -34.64 38.73 -12.90
C LEU A 12 -33.85 38.02 -11.80
N PRO A 13 -33.65 36.68 -11.84
CA PRO A 13 -32.54 36.09 -11.14
C PRO A 13 -31.27 36.45 -11.93
N VAL A 14 -30.46 37.34 -11.36
CA VAL A 14 -29.06 37.50 -11.76
C VAL A 14 -28.39 36.17 -11.48
N LEU A 15 -28.36 35.28 -12.49
CA LEU A 15 -27.45 34.15 -12.50
C LEU A 15 -26.04 34.75 -12.46
N ALA A 16 -25.39 34.60 -11.31
CA ALA A 16 -23.96 34.77 -11.15
C ALA A 16 -23.26 33.69 -11.98
N CYS A 17 -23.19 33.91 -13.29
CA CYS A 17 -22.41 33.14 -14.24
C CYS A 17 -20.97 33.67 -14.17
N GLY A 18 -20.25 33.30 -13.11
CA GLY A 18 -18.88 33.74 -12.87
C GLY A 18 -18.14 32.71 -12.05
N GLY A 19 -17.62 31.66 -12.72
CA GLY A 19 -16.82 30.64 -12.04
C GLY A 19 -16.48 29.36 -12.83
N LEU A 20 -16.98 29.18 -14.06
CA LEU A 20 -16.72 27.94 -14.84
C LEU A 20 -15.45 28.00 -15.70
N ALA A 21 -14.56 28.98 -15.51
CA ALA A 21 -13.40 29.19 -16.38
C ALA A 21 -12.14 28.36 -16.01
N SER A 22 -12.23 27.40 -15.09
CA SER A 22 -11.05 26.67 -14.57
C SER A 22 -11.05 25.16 -14.84
N GLY A 23 -11.99 24.63 -15.63
CA GLY A 23 -12.18 23.18 -15.77
C GLY A 23 -11.18 22.47 -16.68
N CYS A 24 -10.37 23.18 -17.46
CA CYS A 24 -9.39 22.59 -18.39
C CYS A 24 -7.98 23.00 -17.98
N ALA A 25 -7.12 22.03 -17.66
CA ALA A 25 -5.69 22.25 -17.45
C ALA A 25 -4.88 21.56 -18.55
N ARG A 26 -3.75 22.14 -18.91
CA ARG A 26 -2.83 21.53 -19.87
C ARG A 26 -2.03 20.45 -19.15
N ASN A 27 -2.07 19.22 -19.66
CA ASN A 27 -1.23 18.13 -19.18
C ASN A 27 0.25 18.46 -19.51
N PRO A 28 1.15 18.49 -18.51
CA PRO A 28 2.56 18.85 -18.72
C PRO A 28 3.29 17.93 -19.71
N VAL A 29 2.92 16.65 -19.73
CA VAL A 29 3.56 15.63 -20.58
C VAL A 29 2.94 15.60 -21.98
N THR A 30 1.61 15.47 -22.08
CA THR A 30 0.96 15.30 -23.40
C THR A 30 0.75 16.61 -24.13
N GLY A 31 0.81 17.74 -23.42
CA GLY A 31 0.47 19.07 -23.93
C GLY A 31 -1.01 19.27 -24.27
N LYS A 32 -1.87 18.26 -24.03
CA LYS A 32 -3.30 18.32 -24.31
C LYS A 32 -4.05 19.03 -23.18
N ASN A 33 -5.14 19.71 -23.52
CA ASN A 33 -6.07 20.23 -22.53
C ASN A 33 -6.96 19.09 -22.04
N GLU A 34 -6.90 18.81 -20.75
CA GLU A 34 -7.67 17.77 -20.09
C GLU A 34 -8.57 18.41 -19.03
N ILE A 35 -9.72 17.81 -18.77
CA ILE A 35 -10.58 18.27 -17.69
C ILE A 35 -9.86 17.98 -16.38
N SER A 36 -9.49 19.03 -15.66
CA SER A 36 -8.79 18.95 -14.39
C SER A 36 -9.48 19.89 -13.42
N LEU A 37 -10.10 19.31 -12.39
CA LEU A 37 -10.81 20.05 -11.35
C LEU A 37 -9.88 20.43 -10.18
N VAL A 38 -8.60 20.05 -10.28
CA VAL A 38 -7.61 20.15 -9.23
C VAL A 38 -6.41 20.95 -9.74
N SER A 39 -6.21 22.13 -9.15
CA SER A 39 -5.02 22.95 -9.38
C SER A 39 -3.75 22.28 -8.84
N GLU A 40 -2.57 22.70 -9.31
CA GLU A 40 -1.30 22.18 -8.79
C GLU A 40 -1.10 22.46 -7.29
N ALA A 41 -1.49 23.64 -6.81
CA ALA A 41 -1.44 23.94 -5.38
C ALA A 41 -2.33 23.01 -4.55
N GLN A 42 -3.53 22.69 -5.04
CA GLN A 42 -4.41 21.71 -4.41
C GLN A 42 -3.84 20.29 -4.48
N GLU A 43 -3.22 19.93 -5.60
CA GLU A 43 -2.54 18.65 -5.78
C GLU A 43 -1.44 18.44 -4.74
N ILE A 44 -0.56 19.43 -4.57
CA ILE A 44 0.52 19.42 -3.57
C ILE A 44 -0.04 19.30 -2.15
N GLU A 45 -1.10 20.06 -1.84
CA GLU A 45 -1.69 20.02 -0.50
C GLU A 45 -2.39 18.68 -0.21
N MET A 46 -3.06 18.08 -1.18
CA MET A 46 -3.60 16.72 -1.04
C MET A 46 -2.49 15.69 -0.80
N GLY A 47 -1.38 15.79 -1.54
CA GLY A 47 -0.19 14.96 -1.32
C GLY A 47 0.35 15.08 0.09
N ARG A 48 0.52 16.31 0.59
CA ARG A 48 1.02 16.57 1.95
C ARG A 48 0.11 15.99 3.03
N GLN A 49 -1.21 16.13 2.88
CA GLN A 49 -2.17 15.59 3.84
C GLN A 49 -2.16 14.05 3.85
N ALA A 50 -2.08 13.42 2.68
CA ALA A 50 -1.96 11.98 2.58
C ALA A 50 -0.62 11.48 3.14
N ALA A 51 0.49 12.17 2.86
CA ALA A 51 1.81 11.86 3.41
C ALA A 51 1.82 11.84 4.95
N GLN A 52 1.13 12.80 5.59
CA GLN A 52 0.98 12.82 7.06
C GLN A 52 0.25 11.59 7.61
N GLN A 53 -0.71 11.05 6.87
CA GLN A 53 -1.43 9.84 7.28
C GLN A 53 -0.59 8.58 7.04
N ILE A 54 0.12 8.50 5.92
CA ILE A 54 1.06 7.41 5.61
C ILE A 54 2.12 7.30 6.70
N ALA A 55 2.71 8.42 7.14
CA ALA A 55 3.69 8.41 8.22
C ALA A 55 3.15 7.81 9.53
N GLY A 56 1.82 7.81 9.74
CA GLY A 56 1.17 7.19 10.89
C GLY A 56 0.88 5.69 10.74
N THR A 57 0.83 5.16 9.50
CA THR A 57 0.42 3.77 9.21
C THR A 57 1.51 2.92 8.56
N MET A 58 2.46 3.53 7.87
CA MET A 58 3.62 2.92 7.21
C MET A 58 4.87 3.70 7.62
N PRO A 59 5.51 3.32 8.74
CA PRO A 59 6.68 4.03 9.22
C PRO A 59 7.84 3.91 8.22
N SER A 60 8.70 4.92 8.17
CA SER A 60 9.93 4.88 7.38
C SER A 60 10.90 3.83 7.93
N VAL A 61 11.70 3.21 7.05
CA VAL A 61 12.85 2.40 7.47
C VAL A 61 13.84 3.28 8.22
N ASP A 62 14.25 2.85 9.41
CA ASP A 62 15.25 3.52 10.27
C ASP A 62 16.68 3.31 9.76
N ASP A 63 16.95 3.85 8.58
CA ASP A 63 18.27 3.86 7.93
C ASP A 63 18.45 5.15 7.14
N ALA A 64 19.08 6.16 7.76
CA ALA A 64 19.30 7.46 7.12
C ALA A 64 20.16 7.38 5.85
N GLY A 65 21.05 6.39 5.75
CA GLY A 65 21.88 6.18 4.56
C GLY A 65 21.04 5.73 3.39
N LEU A 66 20.19 4.70 3.61
CA LEU A 66 19.27 4.21 2.60
C LEU A 66 18.24 5.25 2.17
N GLN A 67 17.65 5.99 3.12
CA GLN A 67 16.72 7.09 2.81
C GLN A 67 17.38 8.11 1.88
N THR A 68 18.60 8.54 2.22
CA THR A 68 19.36 9.51 1.42
C THR A 68 19.69 8.95 0.04
N TYR A 69 20.11 7.69 -0.04
CA TYR A 69 20.46 7.04 -1.30
C TYR A 69 19.27 6.98 -2.28
N VAL A 70 18.10 6.52 -1.81
CA VAL A 70 16.88 6.47 -2.64
C VAL A 70 16.42 7.88 -3.04
N ALA A 71 16.45 8.84 -2.11
CA ALA A 71 16.09 10.22 -2.41
C ALA A 71 16.99 10.86 -3.46
N GLN A 72 18.31 10.66 -3.37
CA GLN A 72 19.23 11.20 -4.36
C GLN A 72 19.00 10.67 -5.78
N ILE A 73 18.66 9.38 -5.93
CA ILE A 73 18.31 8.81 -7.24
C ILE A 73 17.04 9.47 -7.76
N GLY A 74 15.99 9.49 -6.93
CA GLY A 74 14.70 10.06 -7.28
C GLY A 74 14.76 11.54 -7.66
N GLU A 75 15.45 12.35 -6.85
CA GLU A 75 15.60 13.80 -7.06
C GLU A 75 16.30 14.12 -8.39
N ARG A 76 17.38 13.39 -8.72
CA ARG A 76 18.07 13.55 -10.01
C ARG A 76 17.13 13.26 -11.18
N MET A 77 16.41 12.14 -11.12
CA MET A 77 15.46 11.76 -12.17
C MET A 77 14.29 12.74 -12.29
N ALA A 78 13.79 13.24 -11.16
CA ALA A 78 12.69 14.20 -11.11
C ALA A 78 13.07 15.58 -11.67
N ALA A 79 14.33 16.00 -11.51
CA ALA A 79 14.86 17.23 -12.09
C ALA A 79 14.87 17.21 -13.64
N GLU A 80 14.94 16.03 -14.24
CA GLU A 80 14.87 15.82 -15.70
C GLU A 80 13.43 15.65 -16.23
N SER A 81 12.44 15.73 -15.34
CA SER A 81 11.04 15.55 -15.68
C SER A 81 10.37 16.80 -16.25
N GLU A 82 9.13 16.67 -16.70
CA GLU A 82 8.31 17.79 -17.15
C GLU A 82 7.80 18.68 -16.00
N ARG A 83 8.05 18.31 -14.73
CA ARG A 83 7.65 19.06 -13.53
C ARG A 83 8.78 19.10 -12.47
N PRO A 84 9.94 19.70 -12.79
CA PRO A 84 11.11 19.68 -11.89
C PRO A 84 10.91 20.50 -10.61
N ASP A 85 10.02 21.50 -10.63
CA ASP A 85 9.80 22.44 -9.53
C ASP A 85 8.79 21.94 -8.46
N LEU A 86 8.28 20.71 -8.59
CA LEU A 86 7.44 20.12 -7.53
C LEU A 86 8.26 19.88 -6.24
N PRO A 87 7.61 19.87 -5.07
CA PRO A 87 8.26 19.51 -3.81
C PRO A 87 8.47 17.99 -3.75
N TRP A 88 9.36 17.47 -4.58
CA TRP A 88 9.65 16.05 -4.65
C TRP A 88 10.19 15.54 -3.32
N GLU A 89 9.59 14.45 -2.83
CA GLU A 89 10.05 13.73 -1.64
C GLU A 89 10.02 12.24 -1.92
N PHE A 90 11.04 11.52 -1.44
CA PHE A 90 11.20 10.09 -1.66
C PHE A 90 11.44 9.41 -0.32
N HIS A 91 10.66 8.37 -0.04
CA HIS A 91 10.66 7.71 1.27
C HIS A 91 10.75 6.21 1.11
N VAL A 92 11.59 5.56 1.91
CA VAL A 92 11.58 4.10 2.06
C VAL A 92 10.74 3.74 3.27
N VAL A 93 9.69 2.93 3.08
CA VAL A 93 8.78 2.50 4.17
C VAL A 93 9.04 1.06 4.59
N ASP A 94 8.90 0.81 5.89
CA ASP A 94 9.04 -0.52 6.50
C ASP A 94 7.77 -1.34 6.25
N ASP A 95 7.64 -1.79 5.00
CA ASP A 95 6.56 -2.64 4.52
C ASP A 95 7.17 -3.81 3.75
N ALA A 96 6.69 -5.03 4.05
CA ALA A 96 7.20 -6.27 3.49
C ALA A 96 6.68 -6.55 2.06
N SER A 97 5.61 -5.87 1.64
CA SER A 97 5.05 -6.02 0.30
C SER A 97 6.05 -5.55 -0.75
N VAL A 98 6.00 -6.15 -1.95
CA VAL A 98 6.80 -5.70 -3.10
C VAL A 98 6.00 -4.61 -3.81
N ASN A 99 6.26 -3.34 -3.48
CA ASN A 99 5.50 -2.22 -4.02
C ASN A 99 6.28 -0.88 -4.06
N ALA A 100 5.81 0.04 -4.90
CA ALA A 100 6.12 1.46 -4.85
C ALA A 100 4.84 2.23 -5.21
N PHE A 101 4.72 3.47 -4.77
CA PHE A 101 3.57 4.30 -5.12
C PHE A 101 3.89 5.79 -5.03
N ALA A 102 3.18 6.56 -5.86
CA ALA A 102 3.20 8.02 -5.82
C ALA A 102 1.90 8.60 -5.26
N LEU A 103 2.03 9.58 -4.36
CA LEU A 103 0.95 10.49 -3.99
C LEU A 103 0.99 11.73 -4.91
N PRO A 104 -0.16 12.44 -5.08
CA PRO A 104 -0.20 13.67 -5.84
C PRO A 104 0.84 14.69 -5.36
N GLY A 105 1.42 15.48 -6.27
CA GLY A 105 2.28 16.60 -5.89
C GLY A 105 3.73 16.26 -5.54
N GLY A 106 4.20 15.03 -5.78
CA GLY A 106 5.62 14.71 -5.78
C GLY A 106 6.13 13.81 -4.65
N PHE A 107 5.24 13.16 -3.88
CA PHE A 107 5.67 12.28 -2.79
C PHE A 107 5.68 10.82 -3.27
N ILE A 108 6.85 10.20 -3.30
CA ILE A 108 7.06 8.83 -3.78
C ILE A 108 7.52 7.95 -2.62
N TYR A 109 6.94 6.75 -2.54
CA TYR A 109 7.23 5.77 -1.51
C TYR A 109 7.68 4.46 -2.15
N VAL A 110 8.73 3.87 -1.59
CA VAL A 110 9.26 2.57 -1.98
C VAL A 110 9.25 1.66 -0.77
N THR A 111 8.68 0.46 -0.89
CA THR A 111 8.66 -0.47 0.24
C THR A 111 10.01 -1.17 0.40
N ARG A 112 10.35 -1.53 1.64
CA ARG A 112 11.48 -2.42 1.93
C ARG A 112 11.37 -3.73 1.14
N GLY A 113 10.18 -4.30 1.01
CA GLY A 113 9.95 -5.50 0.22
C GLY A 113 10.36 -5.34 -1.24
N LEU A 114 10.09 -4.20 -1.89
CA LEU A 114 10.57 -3.97 -3.26
C LEU A 114 12.11 -3.91 -3.33
N LEU A 115 12.74 -3.20 -2.39
CA LEU A 115 14.20 -3.08 -2.35
C LEU A 115 14.90 -4.44 -2.18
N THR A 116 14.31 -5.38 -1.42
CA THR A 116 14.90 -6.72 -1.29
C THR A 116 14.79 -7.55 -2.58
N HIS A 117 13.89 -7.20 -3.50
CA HIS A 117 13.60 -7.95 -4.73
C HIS A 117 14.30 -7.41 -5.98
N VAL A 118 14.57 -6.11 -6.06
CA VAL A 118 15.42 -5.56 -7.15
C VAL A 118 16.90 -5.75 -6.82
N ASN A 119 17.76 -5.81 -7.84
CA ASN A 119 19.15 -6.26 -7.71
C ASN A 119 20.20 -5.20 -7.97
N ASN A 120 19.84 -4.03 -8.47
CA ASN A 120 20.79 -2.96 -8.79
C ASN A 120 20.11 -1.58 -8.85
N GLU A 121 20.92 -0.53 -8.93
CA GLU A 121 20.46 0.85 -8.94
C GLU A 121 19.60 1.17 -10.18
N ALA A 122 19.95 0.65 -11.36
CA ALA A 122 19.18 0.88 -12.58
C ALA A 122 17.76 0.28 -12.53
N GLN A 123 17.58 -0.85 -11.86
CA GLN A 123 16.26 -1.42 -11.59
C GLN A 123 15.44 -0.52 -10.64
N LEU A 124 16.05 -0.05 -9.55
CA LEU A 124 15.41 0.90 -8.64
C LEU A 124 15.05 2.20 -9.36
N ALA A 125 15.97 2.76 -10.14
CA ALA A 125 15.74 3.94 -10.98
C ALA A 125 14.58 3.72 -11.96
N SER A 126 14.46 2.53 -12.56
CA SER A 126 13.34 2.19 -13.43
C SER A 126 11.99 2.27 -12.71
N VAL A 127 11.92 1.78 -11.47
CA VAL A 127 10.70 1.89 -10.65
C VAL A 127 10.42 3.33 -10.25
N LEU A 128 11.41 4.05 -9.71
CA LEU A 128 11.26 5.45 -9.33
C LEU A 128 10.83 6.32 -10.52
N GLY A 129 11.42 6.10 -11.69
CA GLY A 129 11.07 6.78 -12.93
C GLY A 129 9.62 6.54 -13.35
N HIS A 130 9.11 5.32 -13.17
CA HIS A 130 7.70 5.01 -13.42
C HIS A 130 6.77 5.81 -12.47
N GLU A 131 7.07 5.84 -11.17
CA GLU A 131 6.31 6.64 -10.20
C GLU A 131 6.37 8.15 -10.47
N ILE A 132 7.55 8.67 -10.82
CA ILE A 132 7.73 10.06 -11.27
C ILE A 132 6.84 10.31 -12.50
N GLY A 133 6.79 9.37 -13.44
CA GLY A 133 5.94 9.41 -14.62
C GLY A 133 4.44 9.55 -14.29
N HIS A 134 3.94 8.88 -13.25
CA HIS A 134 2.55 9.05 -12.80
C HIS A 134 2.26 10.47 -12.31
N VAL A 135 3.18 11.05 -11.54
CA VAL A 135 3.04 12.41 -10.99
C VAL A 135 3.18 13.47 -12.10
N THR A 136 4.14 13.31 -13.00
CA THR A 136 4.40 14.29 -14.07
C THR A 136 3.26 14.32 -15.08
N ALA A 137 2.71 13.15 -15.42
CA ALA A 137 1.52 13.03 -16.26
C ALA A 137 0.20 13.32 -15.52
N ARG A 138 0.26 13.58 -14.20
CA ARG A 138 -0.89 13.90 -13.33
C ARG A 138 -1.97 12.81 -13.33
N HIS A 139 -1.58 11.53 -13.38
CA HIS A 139 -2.54 10.41 -13.48
C HIS A 139 -3.50 10.35 -12.28
N SER A 140 -3.02 10.58 -11.06
CA SER A 140 -3.86 10.58 -9.85
C SER A 140 -4.90 11.71 -9.89
N VAL A 141 -4.48 12.91 -10.34
CA VAL A 141 -5.34 14.09 -10.53
C VAL A 141 -6.45 13.82 -11.55
N GLN A 142 -6.12 13.14 -12.65
CA GLN A 142 -7.11 12.74 -13.65
C GLN A 142 -8.13 11.76 -13.05
N GLN A 143 -7.70 10.79 -12.24
CA GLN A 143 -8.63 9.85 -11.60
C GLN A 143 -9.52 10.56 -10.56
N ILE A 144 -8.95 11.43 -9.74
CA ILE A 144 -9.70 12.25 -8.78
C ILE A 144 -10.74 13.11 -9.51
N SER A 145 -10.34 13.78 -10.60
CA SER A 145 -11.23 14.63 -11.39
C SER A 145 -12.36 13.81 -12.03
N LYS A 146 -12.08 12.61 -12.55
CA LYS A 146 -13.10 11.68 -13.07
C LYS A 146 -14.09 11.26 -11.99
N ALA A 147 -13.61 10.93 -10.79
CA ALA A 147 -14.47 10.57 -9.66
C ALA A 147 -15.38 11.72 -9.23
N GLN A 148 -14.85 12.94 -9.13
CA GLN A 148 -15.63 14.14 -8.82
C GLN A 148 -16.71 14.43 -9.89
N LEU A 149 -16.38 14.31 -11.18
CA LEU A 149 -17.35 14.49 -12.26
C LEU A 149 -18.46 13.44 -12.25
N ALA A 150 -18.10 12.18 -11.95
CA ALA A 150 -19.08 11.10 -11.79
C ALA A 150 -20.05 11.40 -10.65
N GLN A 151 -19.55 11.89 -9.51
CA GLN A 151 -20.36 12.27 -8.35
C GLN A 151 -21.33 13.44 -8.64
N LEU A 152 -20.94 14.38 -9.50
CA LEU A 152 -21.79 15.51 -9.90
C LEU A 152 -22.89 15.12 -10.91
N GLY A 153 -22.98 13.85 -11.32
CA GLY A 153 -23.97 13.39 -12.29
C GLY A 153 -23.80 13.99 -13.70
N LEU A 154 -22.68 14.67 -13.94
CA LEU A 154 -22.33 15.31 -15.23
C LEU A 154 -21.75 14.29 -16.24
N GLY A 155 -22.05 13.01 -16.04
CA GLY A 155 -21.37 11.89 -16.68
C GLY A 155 -21.38 11.96 -18.21
N LEU A 156 -20.18 11.87 -18.80
CA LEU A 156 -20.01 11.12 -20.05
C LEU A 156 -20.28 9.65 -19.69
N GLY A 157 -21.52 9.19 -19.95
CA GLY A 157 -22.11 7.94 -19.46
C GLY A 157 -21.47 6.62 -19.92
N SER A 158 -20.16 6.57 -20.14
CA SER A 158 -19.44 5.37 -20.60
C SER A 158 -18.30 4.91 -19.68
N ILE A 159 -18.00 5.61 -18.57
CA ILE A 159 -16.82 5.32 -17.71
C ILE A 159 -17.18 5.03 -16.24
N LEU A 160 -18.39 4.52 -15.96
CA LEU A 160 -18.73 4.13 -14.59
C LEU A 160 -18.34 2.68 -14.36
N SER A 161 -17.10 2.45 -13.90
CA SER A 161 -16.78 1.22 -13.17
C SER A 161 -17.36 1.31 -11.75
N SER A 162 -17.71 0.16 -11.17
CA SER A 162 -18.17 0.04 -9.77
C SER A 162 -17.19 0.64 -8.77
N ASP A 163 -15.89 0.65 -9.11
CA ASP A 163 -14.82 1.16 -8.26
C ASP A 163 -15.00 2.66 -8.00
N ILE A 164 -15.40 3.47 -8.98
CA ILE A 164 -15.47 4.94 -8.84
C ILE A 164 -16.55 5.40 -7.84
N ALA A 165 -17.67 4.68 -7.74
CA ALA A 165 -18.76 5.01 -6.81
C ALA A 165 -18.38 4.79 -5.33
N GLN A 166 -17.46 3.85 -5.06
CA GLN A 166 -16.98 3.53 -3.72
C GLN A 166 -16.00 4.58 -3.17
N PHE A 167 -15.36 5.36 -4.05
CA PHE A 167 -14.32 6.34 -3.69
C PHE A 167 -14.86 7.67 -3.14
N ALA A 168 -16.11 8.05 -3.45
CA ALA A 168 -16.66 9.35 -3.08
C ALA A 168 -16.76 9.56 -1.54
N GLY A 169 -16.85 8.49 -0.74
CA GLY A 169 -16.83 8.57 0.73
C GLY A 169 -15.42 8.47 1.35
N ILE A 170 -14.51 7.73 0.71
CA ILE A 170 -13.18 7.38 1.22
C ILE A 170 -12.14 8.47 0.93
N ALA A 171 -12.35 9.30 -0.10
CA ALA A 171 -11.48 10.43 -0.45
C ALA A 171 -11.28 11.46 0.71
N SER A 172 -12.17 11.48 1.70
CA SER A 172 -12.06 12.33 2.90
C SER A 172 -10.91 11.94 3.84
N GLN A 173 -10.32 10.75 3.67
CA GLN A 173 -9.33 10.19 4.60
C GLN A 173 -7.92 10.02 4.01
N GLY A 174 -7.61 10.57 2.82
CA GLY A 174 -6.29 10.60 2.17
C GLY A 174 -5.59 9.25 1.86
N LEU A 175 -5.73 8.23 2.71
CA LEU A 175 -5.37 6.83 2.47
C LEU A 175 -6.09 6.23 1.25
N GLY A 176 -7.26 6.77 0.88
CA GLY A 176 -7.96 6.40 -0.35
C GLY A 176 -7.13 6.63 -1.62
N LEU A 177 -6.13 7.52 -1.58
CA LEU A 177 -5.25 7.80 -2.72
C LEU A 177 -4.31 6.62 -3.04
N LEU A 178 -3.98 5.78 -2.06
CA LEU A 178 -3.17 4.58 -2.27
C LEU A 178 -3.87 3.55 -3.16
N PHE A 179 -5.20 3.53 -3.15
CA PHE A 179 -5.98 2.55 -3.90
C PHE A 179 -6.36 3.02 -5.31
N LEU A 180 -5.83 4.18 -5.74
CA LEU A 180 -6.06 4.65 -7.11
C LEU A 180 -5.48 3.65 -8.10
N LYS A 181 -6.33 3.22 -9.03
CA LYS A 181 -5.95 2.34 -10.13
C LYS A 181 -5.76 3.15 -11.39
N TYR A 182 -4.68 2.88 -12.10
CA TYR A 182 -4.41 3.53 -13.38
C TYR A 182 -4.83 2.62 -14.55
N GLY A 183 -5.32 3.26 -15.62
CA GLY A 183 -5.70 2.55 -16.83
C GLY A 183 -4.47 2.17 -17.66
N ARG A 184 -4.64 1.24 -18.61
CA ARG A 184 -3.56 0.75 -19.49
C ARG A 184 -2.75 1.87 -20.17
N ASP A 185 -3.40 2.96 -20.58
CA ASP A 185 -2.72 4.10 -21.22
C ASP A 185 -1.83 4.87 -20.26
N ALA A 186 -2.29 5.05 -19.01
CA ALA A 186 -1.51 5.72 -17.96
C ALA A 186 -0.27 4.89 -17.58
N GLU A 187 -0.43 3.57 -17.42
CA GLU A 187 0.70 2.65 -17.19
C GLU A 187 1.74 2.71 -18.33
N ASN A 188 1.28 2.68 -19.59
CA ASN A 188 2.19 2.77 -20.74
C ASN A 188 2.92 4.11 -20.81
N GLN A 189 2.23 5.20 -20.45
CA GLN A 189 2.82 6.54 -20.41
C GLN A 189 3.84 6.65 -19.28
N ALA A 190 3.53 6.12 -18.09
CA ALA A 190 4.46 6.07 -16.97
C ALA A 190 5.71 5.23 -17.31
N ASP A 191 5.56 4.08 -17.97
CA ASP A 191 6.68 3.28 -18.48
C ASP A 191 7.56 4.04 -19.48
N GLN A 192 6.92 4.76 -20.41
CA GLN A 192 7.65 5.54 -21.40
C GLN A 192 8.45 6.67 -20.75
N LEU A 193 7.85 7.35 -19.76
CA LEU A 193 8.49 8.43 -19.02
C LEU A 193 9.61 7.89 -18.12
N GLY A 194 9.36 6.83 -17.36
CA GLY A 194 10.37 6.20 -16.51
C GLY A 194 11.58 5.71 -17.32
N PHE A 195 11.34 5.07 -18.46
CA PHE A 195 12.40 4.70 -19.40
C PHE A 195 13.20 5.92 -19.88
N LYS A 196 12.52 7.03 -20.23
CA LYS A 196 13.17 8.28 -20.65
C LYS A 196 14.02 8.88 -19.52
N TYR A 197 13.48 9.00 -18.31
CA TYR A 197 14.19 9.61 -17.18
C TYR A 197 15.42 8.78 -16.78
N ALA A 198 15.28 7.44 -16.73
CA ALA A 198 16.40 6.55 -16.45
C ALA A 198 17.49 6.66 -17.53
N LEU A 199 17.10 6.73 -18.80
CA LEU A 199 18.04 6.93 -19.91
C LEU A 199 18.77 8.28 -19.83
N ASN A 200 18.08 9.36 -19.43
CA ASN A 200 18.68 10.69 -19.26
C ASN A 200 19.77 10.67 -18.18
N GLU A 201 19.54 9.97 -17.07
CA GLU A 201 20.51 9.75 -16.00
C GLU A 201 21.58 8.68 -16.33
N ASN A 202 21.67 8.24 -17.59
CA ASN A 202 22.61 7.22 -18.06
C ASN A 202 22.45 5.83 -17.41
N TYR A 203 21.30 5.52 -16.83
CA TYR A 203 21.01 4.16 -16.36
C TYR A 203 20.81 3.18 -17.52
N ASP A 204 21.14 1.92 -17.28
CA ASP A 204 20.90 0.84 -18.22
C ASP A 204 19.42 0.44 -18.22
N VAL A 205 18.66 1.02 -19.13
CA VAL A 205 17.22 0.80 -19.27
C VAL A 205 16.83 -0.63 -19.68
N ARG A 206 17.79 -1.51 -20.00
CA ARG A 206 17.53 -2.96 -20.17
C ARG A 206 17.09 -3.62 -18.86
N GLU A 207 17.54 -3.08 -17.72
CA GLU A 207 17.22 -3.57 -16.39
C GLU A 207 15.73 -3.42 -16.02
N MET A 208 14.98 -2.60 -16.76
CA MET A 208 13.53 -2.47 -16.58
C MET A 208 12.79 -3.78 -16.85
N ASP A 209 13.29 -4.63 -17.75
CA ASP A 209 12.67 -5.94 -18.02
C ASP A 209 12.82 -6.90 -16.84
N ASP A 210 13.98 -6.90 -16.19
CA ASP A 210 14.24 -7.74 -15.02
C ASP A 210 13.34 -7.36 -13.84
N VAL A 211 12.98 -6.08 -13.70
CA VAL A 211 11.96 -5.63 -12.75
C VAL A 211 10.62 -6.30 -13.07
N PHE A 212 10.13 -6.23 -14.31
CA PHE A 212 8.84 -6.84 -14.68
C PHE A 212 8.83 -8.36 -14.53
N VAL A 213 9.93 -9.03 -14.88
CA VAL A 213 10.08 -10.48 -14.66
C VAL A 213 10.04 -10.80 -13.17
N THR A 214 10.74 -10.04 -12.34
CA THR A 214 10.74 -10.22 -10.87
C THR A 214 9.33 -10.07 -10.32
N LEU A 215 8.63 -9.00 -10.71
CA LEU A 215 7.27 -8.72 -10.28
C LEU A 215 6.27 -9.81 -10.71
N SER A 216 6.43 -10.39 -11.91
CA SER A 216 5.65 -11.55 -12.37
C SER A 216 5.88 -12.77 -11.48
N ARG A 217 7.14 -13.10 -11.19
CA ARG A 217 7.50 -14.26 -10.37
C ARG A 217 7.03 -14.14 -8.93
N VAL A 218 7.11 -12.94 -8.35
CA VAL A 218 6.53 -12.64 -7.02
C VAL A 218 5.02 -12.91 -7.03
N GLY A 219 4.32 -12.51 -8.11
CA GLY A 219 2.89 -12.77 -8.25
C GLY A 219 2.53 -14.23 -8.41
N GLU A 220 3.32 -15.00 -9.14
CA GLU A 220 3.15 -16.45 -9.27
C GLU A 220 3.35 -17.17 -7.92
N GLN A 221 4.33 -16.73 -7.12
CA GLN A 221 4.61 -17.29 -5.80
C GLN A 221 3.49 -17.02 -4.78
N ALA A 222 2.81 -15.87 -4.86
CA ALA A 222 1.71 -15.51 -3.95
C ALA A 222 0.48 -16.44 -4.08
N GLY A 223 0.40 -17.24 -5.14
CA GLY A 223 -0.64 -18.25 -5.38
C GLY A 223 -1.91 -17.71 -6.07
N ALA A 224 -2.69 -18.62 -6.66
CA ALA A 224 -3.92 -18.28 -7.36
C ALA A 224 -4.96 -17.66 -6.41
N GLY A 225 -5.27 -16.36 -6.58
CA GLY A 225 -6.32 -15.64 -5.84
C GLY A 225 -5.84 -14.50 -4.96
N ARG A 226 -4.53 -14.32 -4.75
CA ARG A 226 -3.95 -13.11 -4.14
C ARG A 226 -3.32 -12.25 -5.22
N LEU A 227 -3.89 -11.06 -5.46
CA LEU A 227 -3.25 -10.06 -6.30
C LEU A 227 -2.07 -9.46 -5.51
N PRO A 228 -0.85 -9.48 -6.05
CA PRO A 228 0.28 -8.72 -5.51
C PRO A 228 -0.09 -7.26 -5.30
N GLU A 229 0.43 -6.64 -4.24
CA GLU A 229 0.09 -5.26 -3.89
C GLU A 229 0.37 -4.29 -5.06
N TRP A 230 1.51 -4.45 -5.75
CA TRP A 230 1.82 -3.66 -6.94
C TRP A 230 0.80 -3.83 -8.08
N LEU A 231 0.20 -5.01 -8.27
CA LEU A 231 -0.83 -5.24 -9.29
C LEU A 231 -2.18 -4.63 -8.92
N SER A 232 -2.41 -4.38 -7.63
CA SER A 232 -3.61 -3.71 -7.15
C SER A 232 -3.62 -2.23 -7.56
N THR A 233 -2.47 -1.57 -7.59
CA THR A 233 -2.32 -0.14 -7.95
C THR A 233 -1.85 0.07 -9.40
N HIS A 234 -1.02 -0.82 -9.92
CA HIS A 234 -0.49 -0.83 -11.30
C HIS A 234 -0.91 -2.12 -12.03
N PRO A 235 -2.18 -2.23 -12.48
CA PRO A 235 -2.64 -3.40 -13.21
C PRO A 235 -1.75 -3.63 -14.44
N ASN A 236 -1.07 -4.77 -14.50
CA ASN A 236 -0.12 -5.07 -15.57
C ASN A 236 -0.83 -4.95 -16.94
N PRO A 237 -0.49 -3.95 -17.77
CA PRO A 237 -0.93 -4.00 -19.15
C PRO A 237 -0.20 -5.18 -19.79
N GLU A 238 -0.95 -6.09 -20.40
CA GLU A 238 -0.38 -7.12 -21.26
C GLU A 238 0.76 -6.50 -22.10
N ASN A 239 1.91 -7.17 -22.15
CA ASN A 239 3.05 -6.84 -23.01
C ASN A 239 3.97 -5.68 -22.56
N ARG A 240 4.14 -5.41 -21.24
CA ARG A 240 5.15 -4.42 -20.76
C ARG A 240 6.57 -4.70 -21.26
N VAL A 241 7.04 -5.95 -21.13
CA VAL A 241 8.37 -6.38 -21.60
C VAL A 241 8.51 -6.16 -23.11
N GLU A 242 7.51 -6.56 -23.91
CA GLU A 242 7.52 -6.33 -25.36
C GLU A 242 7.62 -4.84 -25.71
N LYS A 243 6.91 -3.96 -24.98
CA LYS A 243 6.99 -2.50 -25.19
C LYS A 243 8.34 -1.94 -24.79
N THR A 244 8.94 -2.41 -23.71
CA THR A 244 10.31 -2.04 -23.34
C THR A 244 11.29 -2.47 -24.42
N GLN A 245 11.18 -3.69 -24.93
CA GLN A 245 12.00 -4.16 -26.05
C GLN A 245 11.80 -3.33 -27.32
N ALA A 246 10.57 -2.97 -27.67
CA ALA A 246 10.31 -2.06 -28.79
C ALA A 246 10.94 -0.67 -28.59
N ARG A 247 10.99 -0.15 -27.35
CA ARG A 247 11.71 1.09 -27.03
C ARG A 247 13.21 0.91 -27.19
N LEU A 248 13.77 -0.20 -26.71
CA LEU A 248 15.19 -0.54 -26.87
C LEU A 248 15.59 -0.65 -28.34
N ASP A 249 14.79 -1.30 -29.18
CA ASP A 249 15.03 -1.41 -30.63
C ASP A 249 15.02 -0.06 -31.35
N SER A 250 14.28 0.91 -30.81
CA SER A 250 14.22 2.28 -31.34
C SER A 250 15.36 3.18 -30.85
N LEU A 251 16.19 2.72 -29.90
CA LEU A 251 17.30 3.51 -29.38
C LEU A 251 18.42 3.65 -30.41
N SER A 252 18.77 4.90 -30.70
CA SER A 252 19.98 5.24 -31.45
C SER A 252 21.23 5.36 -30.56
N ARG A 253 21.05 5.35 -29.23
CA ARG A 253 22.13 5.51 -28.25
C ARG A 253 22.71 4.15 -27.83
N PRO A 254 24.04 3.97 -27.85
CA PRO A 254 24.68 2.79 -27.28
C PRO A 254 24.56 2.75 -25.75
N LEU A 255 24.30 1.56 -25.20
CA LEU A 255 24.17 1.31 -23.75
C LEU A 255 25.40 0.62 -23.13
N GLN A 256 26.54 0.53 -23.83
CA GLN A 256 27.71 -0.20 -23.32
C GLN A 256 28.32 0.40 -22.05
N ASN A 257 28.18 1.72 -21.84
CA ASN A 257 28.67 2.45 -20.67
C ASN A 257 27.51 2.93 -19.77
N ALA A 258 26.33 2.34 -19.92
CA ALA A 258 25.19 2.66 -19.09
C ALA A 258 25.43 2.14 -17.65
N VAL A 259 24.93 2.88 -16.67
CA VAL A 259 25.08 2.58 -15.25
C VAL A 259 24.08 1.51 -14.86
N ILE A 260 24.56 0.40 -14.28
CA ILE A 260 23.74 -0.61 -13.59
C ILE A 260 23.86 -0.42 -12.07
N ASP A 261 25.09 -0.22 -11.60
CA ASP A 261 25.50 -0.09 -10.20
C ASP A 261 24.92 -1.13 -9.24
N ARG A 262 25.23 -2.40 -9.50
CA ARG A 262 24.79 -3.52 -8.66
C ARG A 262 25.49 -3.57 -7.30
N GLN A 263 26.76 -3.18 -7.22
CA GLN A 263 27.54 -3.41 -6.00
C GLN A 263 27.20 -2.41 -4.91
N GLU A 264 27.09 -1.12 -5.26
CA GLU A 264 26.69 -0.07 -4.33
C GLU A 264 25.26 -0.32 -3.85
N TYR A 265 24.34 -0.57 -4.78
CA TYR A 265 22.95 -0.91 -4.46
C TYR A 265 22.82 -2.04 -3.45
N LEU A 266 23.51 -3.17 -3.68
CA LEU A 266 23.44 -4.30 -2.75
C LEU A 266 23.96 -3.91 -1.36
N GLN A 267 25.01 -3.10 -1.28
CA GLN A 267 25.56 -2.63 -0.02
C GLN A 267 24.55 -1.76 0.77
N GLN A 268 23.76 -0.93 0.08
CA GLN A 268 22.72 -0.10 0.70
C GLN A 268 21.57 -0.92 1.30
N ILE A 269 21.31 -2.13 0.79
CA ILE A 269 20.23 -3.00 1.28
C ILE A 269 20.70 -4.12 2.22
N GLN A 270 22.00 -4.19 2.51
CA GLN A 270 22.55 -5.21 3.40
C GLN A 270 22.02 -5.02 4.82
N GLY A 271 21.47 -6.09 5.42
CA GLY A 271 20.93 -6.05 6.78
C GLY A 271 19.49 -5.53 6.87
N LEU A 272 18.86 -5.18 5.74
CA LEU A 272 17.43 -4.90 5.71
C LEU A 272 16.62 -6.08 6.22
N THR A 273 15.55 -5.79 6.94
CA THR A 273 14.57 -6.82 7.30
C THR A 273 14.01 -7.43 6.01
N TYR A 274 13.79 -8.74 6.00
CA TYR A 274 13.20 -9.47 4.90
C TYR A 274 11.87 -10.07 5.35
N GLY A 275 10.82 -9.90 4.53
CA GLY A 275 9.46 -10.30 4.89
C GLY A 275 8.86 -9.46 6.02
N GLU A 276 7.84 -10.00 6.67
CA GLU A 276 7.18 -9.40 7.83
C GLU A 276 8.15 -9.22 9.00
N ASP A 277 8.08 -8.08 9.71
CA ASP A 277 8.79 -7.95 10.98
C ASP A 277 7.96 -8.59 12.09
N PRO A 278 8.34 -9.76 12.63
CA PRO A 278 7.58 -10.44 13.68
C PRO A 278 7.44 -9.58 14.94
N ARG A 279 8.28 -8.55 15.15
CA ARG A 279 8.11 -7.62 16.28
C ARG A 279 6.83 -6.77 16.16
N GLN A 280 6.33 -6.58 14.94
CA GLN A 280 5.07 -5.88 14.62
C GLN A 280 3.85 -6.80 14.59
N GLY A 281 4.03 -8.10 14.85
CA GLY A 281 2.92 -9.04 14.85
C GLY A 281 3.25 -10.33 14.11
N PHE A 282 2.96 -11.46 14.73
CA PHE A 282 3.01 -12.75 14.03
C PHE A 282 2.01 -13.74 14.65
N PHE A 283 1.66 -14.76 13.86
CA PHE A 283 0.84 -15.87 14.31
C PHE A 283 1.70 -17.11 14.61
N GLU A 284 1.40 -17.77 15.72
CA GLU A 284 1.80 -19.15 15.97
C GLU A 284 0.53 -19.96 16.26
N GLY A 285 0.17 -20.87 15.36
CA GLY A 285 -1.15 -21.49 15.35
C GLY A 285 -2.25 -20.45 15.19
N ASN A 286 -3.21 -20.43 16.12
CA ASN A 286 -4.30 -19.45 16.17
C ASN A 286 -4.02 -18.27 17.12
N THR A 287 -2.82 -18.18 17.70
CA THR A 287 -2.47 -17.08 18.62
C THR A 287 -1.64 -16.03 17.91
N PHE A 288 -2.08 -14.79 18.01
CA PHE A 288 -1.36 -13.61 17.54
C PHE A 288 -0.51 -13.04 18.68
N TYR A 289 0.74 -12.72 18.38
CA TYR A 289 1.71 -12.11 19.28
C TYR A 289 2.17 -10.78 18.71
N HIS A 290 2.22 -9.75 19.54
CA HIS A 290 2.81 -8.47 19.17
C HIS A 290 3.94 -8.09 20.13
N PRO A 291 5.20 -8.43 19.82
CA PRO A 291 6.35 -8.22 20.71
C PRO A 291 6.59 -6.74 21.07
N ALA A 292 6.51 -5.82 20.10
CA ALA A 292 6.75 -4.39 20.35
C ALA A 292 5.70 -3.75 21.27
N MET A 293 4.41 -4.02 21.01
CA MET A 293 3.32 -3.54 21.87
C MET A 293 3.09 -4.42 23.11
N ARG A 294 3.73 -5.59 23.18
CA ARG A 294 3.73 -6.55 24.30
C ARG A 294 2.38 -7.16 24.65
N PHE A 295 1.51 -7.40 23.68
CA PHE A 295 0.26 -8.14 23.89
C PHE A 295 0.18 -9.42 23.04
N GLN A 296 -0.76 -10.29 23.40
CA GLN A 296 -1.15 -11.45 22.61
C GLN A 296 -2.68 -11.61 22.63
N MET A 297 -3.22 -12.28 21.62
CA MET A 297 -4.65 -12.60 21.52
C MET A 297 -4.84 -13.88 20.71
N SER A 298 -5.75 -14.75 21.13
CA SER A 298 -6.07 -15.98 20.41
C SER A 298 -7.32 -15.78 19.55
N PHE A 299 -7.27 -16.28 18.32
CA PHE A 299 -8.37 -16.32 17.37
C PHE A 299 -8.98 -17.72 17.33
N PRO A 300 -10.21 -17.90 16.80
CA PRO A 300 -10.82 -19.22 16.73
C PRO A 300 -9.99 -20.18 15.85
N GLU A 301 -9.87 -21.44 16.26
CA GLU A 301 -9.12 -22.45 15.50
C GLU A 301 -9.75 -22.71 14.13
N GLY A 302 -8.89 -22.95 13.12
CA GLY A 302 -9.31 -23.23 11.74
C GLY A 302 -9.80 -22.02 10.95
N TRP A 303 -9.77 -20.82 11.54
CA TRP A 303 -10.08 -19.58 10.83
C TRP A 303 -8.86 -19.10 10.06
N GLN A 304 -9.09 -18.53 8.88
CA GLN A 304 -8.04 -17.93 8.07
C GLN A 304 -7.68 -16.59 8.68
N THR A 305 -6.40 -16.39 9.01
CA THR A 305 -5.90 -15.18 9.66
C THR A 305 -5.04 -14.35 8.72
N GLN A 306 -5.00 -13.05 8.98
CA GLN A 306 -4.14 -12.09 8.29
C GLN A 306 -3.67 -11.02 9.27
N ASN A 307 -2.36 -10.76 9.28
CA ASN A 307 -1.78 -9.58 9.93
C ASN A 307 -1.56 -8.50 8.87
N THR A 308 -1.96 -7.27 9.15
CA THR A 308 -1.71 -6.09 8.31
C THR A 308 -1.27 -4.93 9.20
N PRO A 309 -0.62 -3.88 8.66
CA PRO A 309 -0.22 -2.72 9.46
C PRO A 309 -1.37 -2.03 10.21
N SER A 310 -2.61 -2.13 9.71
CA SER A 310 -3.78 -1.43 10.28
C SER A 310 -4.68 -2.31 11.14
N ALA A 311 -4.66 -3.63 10.92
CA ALA A 311 -5.55 -4.57 11.59
C ALA A 311 -5.06 -6.03 11.52
N VAL A 312 -5.49 -6.82 12.50
CA VAL A 312 -5.39 -8.27 12.49
C VAL A 312 -6.78 -8.84 12.28
N VAL A 313 -6.96 -9.64 11.23
CA VAL A 313 -8.27 -10.16 10.82
C VAL A 313 -8.26 -11.69 10.87
N ALA A 314 -9.36 -12.28 11.29
CA ALA A 314 -9.65 -13.70 11.12
C ALA A 314 -11.04 -13.90 10.51
N VAL A 315 -11.14 -14.79 9.53
CA VAL A 315 -12.39 -15.11 8.84
C VAL A 315 -12.60 -16.62 8.87
N ASN A 316 -13.82 -17.05 9.17
CA ASN A 316 -14.13 -18.48 9.17
C ASN A 316 -14.20 -19.06 7.75
N GLU A 317 -14.15 -20.39 7.63
CA GLU A 317 -14.18 -21.09 6.32
C GLU A 317 -15.39 -20.71 5.46
N LYS A 318 -16.56 -20.46 6.08
CA LYS A 318 -17.79 -20.07 5.37
C LYS A 318 -17.85 -18.59 5.00
N GLN A 319 -16.84 -17.80 5.35
CA GLN A 319 -16.76 -16.35 5.14
C GLN A 319 -17.99 -15.58 5.64
N ASN A 320 -18.62 -16.08 6.70
CA ASN A 320 -19.83 -15.50 7.28
C ASN A 320 -19.66 -15.01 8.71
N ALA A 321 -18.47 -15.19 9.30
CA ALA A 321 -18.09 -14.64 10.59
C ALA A 321 -16.65 -14.13 10.55
N ILE A 322 -16.45 -12.96 11.14
CA ILE A 322 -15.21 -12.18 11.06
C ILE A 322 -14.85 -11.68 12.46
N VAL A 323 -13.57 -11.70 12.78
CA VAL A 323 -12.97 -11.05 13.94
C VAL A 323 -11.90 -10.09 13.44
N GLN A 324 -11.91 -8.85 13.92
CA GLN A 324 -10.93 -7.84 13.60
C GLN A 324 -10.42 -7.18 14.88
N LEU A 325 -9.10 -7.15 15.05
CA LEU A 325 -8.40 -6.33 16.04
C LEU A 325 -7.78 -5.13 15.31
N SER A 326 -8.01 -3.92 15.83
CA SER A 326 -7.37 -2.71 15.32
C SER A 326 -7.13 -1.69 16.45
N LEU A 327 -6.31 -0.69 16.18
CA LEU A 327 -6.19 0.47 17.07
C LEU A 327 -7.43 1.36 16.96
N ALA A 328 -8.01 1.74 18.09
CA ALA A 328 -9.12 2.69 18.20
C ALA A 328 -8.67 4.08 18.70
N GLY A 329 -7.35 4.30 18.80
CA GLY A 329 -6.74 5.56 19.21
C GLY A 329 -6.27 5.58 20.66
N LYS A 330 -6.18 6.79 21.24
CA LYS A 330 -5.69 7.03 22.62
C LYS A 330 -6.79 7.39 23.62
N GLY A 331 -8.04 7.51 23.16
CA GLY A 331 -9.19 7.79 24.01
C GLY A 331 -9.52 6.62 24.93
N SER A 332 -10.40 6.80 25.91
CA SER A 332 -10.82 5.72 26.80
C SER A 332 -11.67 4.67 26.06
N PRO A 333 -11.73 3.41 26.55
CA PRO A 333 -12.61 2.39 25.98
C PRO A 333 -14.07 2.81 25.88
N ARG A 334 -14.55 3.56 26.88
CA ARG A 334 -15.93 4.05 26.92
C ARG A 334 -16.19 5.09 25.84
N GLU A 335 -15.27 6.02 25.62
CA GLU A 335 -15.39 7.02 24.56
C GLU A 335 -15.34 6.36 23.18
N ALA A 336 -14.42 5.41 22.97
CA ALA A 336 -14.34 4.64 21.72
C ALA A 336 -15.63 3.84 21.46
N ALA A 337 -16.19 3.19 22.49
CA ALA A 337 -17.48 2.53 22.40
C ALA A 337 -18.60 3.52 22.04
N GLN A 338 -18.71 4.66 22.74
CA GLN A 338 -19.72 5.67 22.43
C GLN A 338 -19.61 6.19 20.99
N GLN A 339 -18.39 6.43 20.51
CA GLN A 339 -18.15 6.86 19.14
C GLN A 339 -18.63 5.80 18.14
N PHE A 340 -18.26 4.52 18.33
CA PHE A 340 -18.72 3.43 17.47
C PHE A 340 -20.25 3.28 17.46
N LEU A 341 -20.87 3.29 18.64
CA LEU A 341 -22.33 3.10 18.77
C LEU A 341 -23.14 4.30 18.25
N SER A 342 -22.50 5.47 18.10
CA SER A 342 -23.13 6.66 17.51
C SER A 342 -23.12 6.69 15.98
N GLN A 343 -22.48 5.72 15.32
CA GLN A 343 -22.41 5.67 13.86
C GLN A 343 -23.80 5.40 13.25
N GLU A 344 -24.08 6.06 12.12
CA GLU A 344 -25.33 5.87 11.40
C GLU A 344 -25.48 4.41 10.97
N GLY A 345 -26.66 3.83 11.21
CA GLY A 345 -26.96 2.44 10.87
C GLY A 345 -26.56 1.41 11.93
N VAL A 346 -25.92 1.81 13.04
CA VAL A 346 -25.63 0.93 14.18
C VAL A 346 -26.77 0.99 15.20
N GLN A 347 -27.31 -0.17 15.57
CA GLN A 347 -28.28 -0.37 16.64
C GLN A 347 -27.64 -1.20 17.73
N ALA A 348 -27.51 -0.64 18.94
CA ALA A 348 -26.83 -1.31 20.02
C ALA A 348 -27.45 -1.01 21.39
N GLY A 349 -27.18 -1.90 22.34
CA GLY A 349 -27.45 -1.65 23.75
C GLY A 349 -26.45 -0.66 24.35
N GLN A 350 -26.60 -0.38 25.65
CA GLN A 350 -25.59 0.36 26.39
C GLN A 350 -24.34 -0.50 26.58
N ALA A 351 -23.16 0.04 26.29
CA ALA A 351 -21.90 -0.66 26.52
C ALA A 351 -21.72 -0.97 28.02
N SER A 352 -21.41 -2.22 28.34
CA SER A 352 -20.98 -2.63 29.67
C SER A 352 -19.53 -2.22 29.89
N THR A 353 -19.22 -1.58 31.02
CA THR A 353 -17.83 -1.35 31.44
C THR A 353 -17.37 -2.54 32.25
N GLU A 354 -16.25 -3.13 31.86
CA GLU A 354 -15.70 -4.32 32.50
C GLU A 354 -14.16 -4.28 32.52
N SER A 355 -13.54 -5.36 32.99
CA SER A 355 -12.09 -5.54 32.87
C SER A 355 -11.76 -6.85 32.18
N ILE A 356 -10.87 -6.80 31.20
CA ILE A 356 -10.38 -7.96 30.45
C ILE A 356 -8.92 -8.17 30.82
N ASN A 357 -8.63 -9.25 31.56
CA ASN A 357 -7.29 -9.58 32.08
C ASN A 357 -6.61 -8.41 32.82
N GLY A 358 -7.39 -7.64 33.59
CA GLY A 358 -6.91 -6.51 34.38
C GLY A 358 -6.88 -5.17 33.62
N ASN A 359 -7.24 -5.16 32.34
CA ASN A 359 -7.30 -3.95 31.52
C ASN A 359 -8.72 -3.37 31.53
N PRO A 360 -8.92 -2.05 31.68
CA PRO A 360 -10.22 -1.42 31.53
C PRO A 360 -10.78 -1.68 30.13
N ALA A 361 -12.06 -2.05 30.05
CA ALA A 361 -12.73 -2.36 28.80
C ALA A 361 -14.17 -1.85 28.76
N ALA A 362 -14.67 -1.66 27.54
CA ALA A 362 -16.08 -1.37 27.28
C ALA A 362 -16.57 -2.26 26.13
N THR A 363 -17.64 -3.01 26.38
CA THR A 363 -18.13 -4.04 25.47
C THR A 363 -19.60 -3.83 25.17
N SER A 364 -20.01 -4.01 23.92
CA SER A 364 -21.41 -3.92 23.52
C SER A 364 -21.74 -4.90 22.41
N TYR A 365 -22.95 -5.45 22.47
CA TYR A 365 -23.55 -6.05 21.28
C TYR A 365 -24.09 -4.98 20.36
N PHE A 366 -24.09 -5.27 19.07
CA PHE A 366 -24.64 -4.39 18.05
C PHE A 366 -25.27 -5.19 16.92
N GLN A 367 -26.16 -4.52 16.21
CA GLN A 367 -26.64 -4.86 14.88
C GLN A 367 -26.34 -3.67 13.97
N ALA A 368 -25.94 -3.90 12.73
CA ALA A 368 -25.65 -2.83 11.79
C ALA A 368 -26.09 -3.20 10.38
N GLN A 369 -26.50 -2.19 9.60
CA GLN A 369 -26.76 -2.37 8.18
C GLN A 369 -25.50 -2.02 7.38
N THR A 370 -24.95 -2.99 6.65
CA THR A 370 -23.83 -2.77 5.73
C THR A 370 -24.30 -2.83 4.28
N GLN A 371 -23.44 -2.42 3.34
CA GLN A 371 -23.68 -2.58 1.91
C GLN A 371 -23.83 -4.06 1.49
N GLN A 372 -23.22 -4.97 2.25
CA GLN A 372 -23.24 -6.42 2.00
C GLN A 372 -24.40 -7.13 2.73
N GLY A 373 -25.19 -6.41 3.53
CA GLY A 373 -26.31 -6.94 4.29
C GLY A 373 -26.30 -6.55 5.77
N ALA A 374 -27.32 -6.98 6.50
CA ALA A 374 -27.40 -6.78 7.94
C ALA A 374 -26.42 -7.71 8.66
N VAL A 375 -25.67 -7.15 9.60
CA VAL A 375 -24.71 -7.87 10.45
C VAL A 375 -25.07 -7.68 11.92
N GLU A 376 -24.63 -8.61 12.75
CA GLU A 376 -24.75 -8.55 14.19
C GLU A 376 -23.51 -9.12 14.86
N GLY A 377 -23.19 -8.63 16.05
CA GLY A 377 -21.91 -8.97 16.66
C GLY A 377 -21.66 -8.33 18.01
N LEU A 378 -20.40 -8.46 18.42
CA LEU A 378 -19.81 -7.95 19.63
C LEU A 378 -18.69 -6.98 19.27
N VAL A 379 -18.67 -5.82 19.91
CA VAL A 379 -17.53 -4.90 19.86
C VAL A 379 -16.99 -4.72 21.27
N SER A 380 -15.67 -4.83 21.44
CA SER A 380 -14.98 -4.63 22.72
C SER A 380 -13.83 -3.67 22.54
N PHE A 381 -13.78 -2.62 23.35
CA PHE A 381 -12.65 -1.69 23.41
C PHE A 381 -11.86 -1.97 24.66
N ILE A 382 -10.54 -2.09 24.56
CA ILE A 382 -9.65 -2.47 25.67
C ILE A 382 -8.52 -1.46 25.77
N SER A 383 -8.33 -0.87 26.94
CA SER A 383 -7.20 0.02 27.19
C SER A 383 -5.96 -0.79 27.54
N TYR A 384 -4.89 -0.62 26.76
CA TYR A 384 -3.63 -1.33 26.97
C TYR A 384 -2.45 -0.42 26.66
N SER A 385 -1.51 -0.28 27.60
CA SER A 385 -0.27 0.51 27.44
C SER A 385 -0.49 1.95 26.92
N GLY A 386 -1.56 2.62 27.37
CA GLY A 386 -1.88 4.01 26.98
C GLY A 386 -2.55 4.16 25.61
N GLN A 387 -2.92 3.05 24.97
CA GLN A 387 -3.72 3.00 23.75
C GLN A 387 -5.04 2.27 24.03
N THR A 388 -6.01 2.41 23.12
CA THR A 388 -7.24 1.63 23.13
C THR A 388 -7.32 0.79 21.86
N PHE A 389 -7.46 -0.51 22.03
CA PHE A 389 -7.66 -1.49 20.97
C PHE A 389 -9.15 -1.76 20.81
N GLY A 390 -9.62 -1.87 19.57
CA GLY A 390 -10.97 -2.32 19.24
C GLY A 390 -10.92 -3.75 18.73
N ILE A 391 -11.75 -4.62 19.31
CA ILE A 391 -12.02 -5.98 18.83
C ILE A 391 -13.44 -5.99 18.31
N LEU A 392 -13.60 -6.03 16.99
CA LEU A 392 -14.88 -6.13 16.31
C LEU A 392 -15.09 -7.56 15.85
N SER A 393 -16.13 -8.22 16.36
CA SER A 393 -16.47 -9.60 15.97
C SER A 393 -17.91 -9.64 15.49
N TYR A 394 -18.15 -10.07 14.25
CA TYR A 394 -19.48 -10.01 13.66
C TYR A 394 -19.76 -11.15 12.69
N THR A 395 -21.04 -11.38 12.47
CA THR A 395 -21.61 -12.38 11.57
C THR A 395 -22.79 -11.77 10.82
N GLY A 396 -23.21 -12.43 9.74
CA GLY A 396 -24.51 -12.14 9.13
C GLY A 396 -25.66 -12.36 10.12
N GLN A 397 -26.79 -11.70 9.86
CA GLN A 397 -28.00 -11.76 10.68
C GLN A 397 -28.43 -13.21 11.02
N GLY A 398 -28.73 -13.46 12.29
CA GLY A 398 -29.15 -14.76 12.82
C GLY A 398 -27.98 -15.68 13.23
N GLY A 399 -26.74 -15.28 12.95
CA GLY A 399 -25.55 -16.06 13.29
C GLY A 399 -25.04 -15.87 14.71
N LEU A 400 -25.49 -14.82 15.44
CA LEU A 400 -24.89 -14.47 16.73
C LEU A 400 -24.99 -15.59 17.76
N SER A 401 -26.10 -16.33 17.80
CA SER A 401 -26.29 -17.45 18.73
C SER A 401 -25.24 -18.56 18.57
N GLN A 402 -24.72 -18.76 17.35
CA GLN A 402 -23.68 -19.73 17.05
C GLN A 402 -22.28 -19.20 17.43
N TYR A 403 -22.02 -17.92 17.15
CA TYR A 403 -20.68 -17.33 17.28
C TYR A 403 -20.43 -16.54 18.56
N ASP A 404 -21.45 -16.34 19.40
CA ASP A 404 -21.37 -15.57 20.64
C ASP A 404 -20.22 -16.01 21.53
N ARG A 405 -20.14 -17.32 21.78
CA ARG A 405 -19.09 -17.90 22.62
C ARG A 405 -17.70 -17.73 21.98
N PRO A 406 -17.45 -18.15 20.72
CA PRO A 406 -16.19 -17.86 20.05
C PRO A 406 -15.78 -16.39 20.10
N PHE A 407 -16.71 -15.44 19.89
CA PHE A 407 -16.42 -14.01 19.95
C PHE A 407 -16.01 -13.54 21.34
N ARG A 408 -16.73 -13.99 22.39
CA ARG A 408 -16.36 -13.70 23.78
C ARG A 408 -15.03 -14.32 24.17
N ASP A 409 -14.75 -15.54 23.72
CA ASP A 409 -13.50 -16.25 24.01
C ASP A 409 -12.30 -15.48 23.42
N VAL A 410 -12.40 -15.01 22.17
CA VAL A 410 -11.40 -14.11 21.54
C VAL A 410 -11.16 -12.87 22.40
N VAL A 411 -12.22 -12.13 22.74
CA VAL A 411 -12.12 -10.89 23.53
C VAL A 411 -11.44 -11.17 24.87
N SER A 412 -11.83 -12.24 25.55
CA SER A 412 -11.27 -12.64 26.84
C SER A 412 -9.81 -13.10 26.78
N SER A 413 -9.30 -13.45 25.59
CA SER A 413 -7.93 -13.92 25.40
C SER A 413 -6.90 -12.79 25.31
N PHE A 414 -7.34 -11.55 25.09
CA PHE A 414 -6.44 -10.39 24.98
C PHE A 414 -5.67 -10.19 26.30
N THR A 415 -4.35 -10.37 26.27
CA THR A 415 -3.53 -10.31 27.47
C THR A 415 -2.11 -9.83 27.19
N THR A 416 -1.35 -9.57 28.25
CA THR A 416 0.06 -9.19 28.15
C THR A 416 0.91 -10.36 27.69
N LEU A 417 1.72 -10.14 26.67
CA LEU A 417 2.74 -11.07 26.20
C LEU A 417 3.90 -11.11 27.21
N ARG A 418 4.10 -12.28 27.82
CA ARG A 418 5.18 -12.54 28.80
C ARG A 418 6.20 -13.56 28.33
N ASP A 419 5.84 -14.37 27.33
CA ASP A 419 6.72 -15.38 26.74
C ASP A 419 7.99 -14.73 26.20
N GLN A 420 9.15 -15.16 26.71
CA GLN A 420 10.43 -14.56 26.33
C GLN A 420 10.85 -14.93 24.91
N ALA A 421 10.50 -16.12 24.43
CA ALA A 421 10.83 -16.53 23.07
C ALA A 421 10.10 -15.62 22.07
N ALA A 422 8.79 -15.45 22.24
CA ALA A 422 7.99 -14.54 21.41
C ALA A 422 8.44 -13.07 21.53
N LEU A 423 8.81 -12.61 22.74
CA LEU A 423 9.34 -11.25 22.94
C LEU A 423 10.71 -11.01 22.30
N SER A 424 11.52 -12.07 22.16
CA SER A 424 12.88 -12.01 21.65
C SER A 424 13.01 -12.35 20.16
N VAL A 425 11.88 -12.62 19.49
CA VAL A 425 11.85 -12.94 18.06
C VAL A 425 12.58 -11.87 17.25
N GLN A 426 13.42 -12.31 16.33
CA GLN A 426 14.22 -11.42 15.50
C GLN A 426 13.70 -11.45 14.07
N PRO A 427 13.55 -10.30 13.41
CA PRO A 427 13.22 -10.27 12.00
C PRO A 427 14.28 -11.02 11.20
N ALA A 428 13.83 -11.71 10.16
CA ALA A 428 14.71 -12.21 9.13
C ALA A 428 15.44 -11.03 8.46
N LYS A 429 16.72 -11.22 8.13
CA LYS A 429 17.59 -10.18 7.58
C LYS A 429 18.19 -10.62 6.25
N LEU A 430 18.34 -9.66 5.34
CA LEU A 430 19.07 -9.85 4.09
C LEU A 430 20.58 -9.81 4.36
N GLU A 431 21.30 -10.87 3.98
CA GLU A 431 22.75 -10.95 4.06
C GLU A 431 23.34 -11.15 2.66
N LEU A 432 24.52 -10.59 2.43
CA LEU A 432 25.25 -10.73 1.17
C LEU A 432 26.45 -11.64 1.34
N VAL A 433 26.61 -12.59 0.43
CA VAL A 433 27.77 -13.47 0.36
C VAL A 433 28.48 -13.24 -0.97
N THR A 434 29.78 -12.95 -0.90
CA THR A 434 30.62 -12.87 -2.12
C THR A 434 31.13 -14.25 -2.47
N LEU A 435 30.83 -14.74 -3.67
CA LEU A 435 31.29 -16.05 -4.11
C LEU A 435 32.79 -16.02 -4.42
N ASN A 436 33.53 -17.00 -3.91
CA ASN A 436 34.96 -17.20 -4.21
C ASN A 436 35.21 -18.15 -5.38
N ARG A 437 34.17 -18.85 -5.83
CA ARG A 437 34.15 -19.74 -6.99
C ARG A 437 32.75 -19.75 -7.61
N GLN A 438 32.69 -20.12 -8.87
CA GLN A 438 31.42 -20.36 -9.55
C GLN A 438 30.70 -21.56 -8.89
N MET A 439 29.38 -21.44 -8.68
CA MET A 439 28.54 -22.50 -8.12
C MET A 439 27.08 -22.31 -8.54
N THR A 440 26.26 -23.36 -8.46
CA THR A 440 24.80 -23.23 -8.66
C THR A 440 24.14 -22.56 -7.45
N LEU A 441 22.92 -22.04 -7.61
CA LEU A 441 22.13 -21.53 -6.49
C LEU A 441 21.88 -22.63 -5.43
N GLU A 442 21.67 -23.87 -5.86
CA GLU A 442 21.51 -25.02 -4.96
C GLU A 442 22.78 -25.28 -4.13
N GLN A 443 23.96 -25.26 -4.77
CA GLN A 443 25.24 -25.38 -4.07
C GLN A 443 25.47 -24.21 -3.11
N PHE A 444 25.09 -23.00 -3.53
CA PHE A 444 25.13 -21.81 -2.69
C PHE A 444 24.25 -21.99 -1.45
N ASN A 445 22.99 -22.40 -1.59
CA ASN A 445 22.08 -22.58 -0.45
C ASN A 445 22.52 -23.74 0.47
N ALA A 446 23.16 -24.79 -0.07
CA ALA A 446 23.74 -25.85 0.75
C ALA A 446 24.94 -25.36 1.58
N GLN A 447 25.75 -24.45 1.03
CA GLN A 447 26.94 -23.91 1.71
C GLN A 447 26.61 -22.72 2.63
N TYR A 448 25.64 -21.90 2.26
CA TYR A 448 25.18 -20.70 2.94
C TYR A 448 23.65 -20.72 3.07
N PRO A 449 23.10 -21.55 3.97
CA PRO A 449 21.65 -21.74 4.08
C PRO A 449 20.88 -20.44 4.26
N SER A 450 19.79 -20.33 3.50
CA SER A 450 18.78 -19.29 3.60
C SER A 450 17.55 -19.81 4.34
N THR A 451 16.85 -18.96 5.09
CA THR A 451 15.61 -19.33 5.79
C THR A 451 14.37 -19.32 4.90
N VAL A 452 14.46 -18.71 3.70
CA VAL A 452 13.43 -18.80 2.65
C VAL A 452 13.64 -20.02 1.74
N SER A 453 12.60 -20.38 0.98
CA SER A 453 12.71 -21.48 0.00
C SER A 453 13.75 -21.18 -1.08
N ILE A 454 14.22 -22.22 -1.77
CA ILE A 454 15.19 -22.04 -2.87
C ILE A 454 14.56 -21.32 -4.07
N GLU A 455 13.25 -21.46 -4.27
CA GLU A 455 12.48 -20.75 -5.30
C GLU A 455 12.44 -19.24 -5.00
N GLU A 456 12.18 -18.87 -3.75
CA GLU A 456 12.20 -17.47 -3.31
C GLU A 456 13.61 -16.90 -3.36
N LEU A 457 14.61 -17.70 -2.95
CA LEU A 457 16.02 -17.35 -3.07
C LEU A 457 16.42 -17.07 -4.54
N ALA A 458 15.83 -17.82 -5.49
CA ALA A 458 16.05 -17.61 -6.92
C ALA A 458 15.39 -16.30 -7.40
N ILE A 459 14.22 -15.95 -6.88
CA ILE A 459 13.52 -14.70 -7.20
C ILE A 459 14.31 -13.49 -6.72
N ILE A 460 14.70 -13.44 -5.45
CA ILE A 460 15.41 -12.27 -4.90
C ILE A 460 16.80 -12.06 -5.52
N ASN A 461 17.40 -13.13 -6.05
CA ASN A 461 18.66 -13.08 -6.80
C ASN A 461 18.47 -12.98 -8.31
N GLN A 462 17.24 -12.93 -8.82
CA GLN A 462 16.87 -12.88 -10.24
C GLN A 462 17.59 -13.92 -11.10
N VAL A 463 17.63 -15.16 -10.61
CA VAL A 463 18.10 -16.31 -11.37
C VAL A 463 16.93 -17.24 -11.68
N GLU A 464 17.04 -18.01 -12.76
CA GLU A 464 15.95 -18.86 -13.27
C GLU A 464 15.51 -19.92 -12.24
N GLY A 465 16.43 -20.47 -11.45
CA GLY A 465 16.10 -21.47 -10.44
C GLY A 465 17.31 -22.10 -9.76
N PRO A 466 17.12 -23.23 -9.05
CA PRO A 466 18.16 -23.92 -8.29
C PRO A 466 19.44 -24.27 -9.09
N ALA A 467 19.28 -24.62 -10.36
CA ALA A 467 20.38 -25.04 -11.23
C ALA A 467 21.15 -23.85 -11.85
N SER A 468 20.67 -22.61 -11.68
CA SER A 468 21.31 -21.43 -12.25
C SER A 468 22.72 -21.27 -11.69
N VAL A 469 23.69 -21.07 -12.59
CA VAL A 469 25.11 -20.97 -12.25
C VAL A 469 25.47 -19.52 -11.99
N ILE A 470 26.00 -19.23 -10.80
CA ILE A 470 26.41 -17.90 -10.40
C ILE A 470 27.94 -17.77 -10.49
N PRO A 471 28.48 -16.78 -11.22
CA PRO A 471 29.91 -16.53 -11.35
C PRO A 471 30.63 -16.25 -10.01
N SER A 472 31.93 -16.56 -9.99
CA SER A 472 32.83 -16.12 -8.92
C SER A 472 32.89 -14.59 -8.86
N GLY A 473 33.07 -14.03 -7.65
CA GLY A 473 33.13 -12.59 -7.38
C GLY A 473 31.77 -11.91 -7.26
N GLN A 474 30.67 -12.58 -7.63
CA GLN A 474 29.33 -12.01 -7.49
C GLN A 474 28.86 -12.05 -6.03
N ARG A 475 28.23 -10.96 -5.59
CA ARG A 475 27.47 -10.91 -4.33
C ARG A 475 26.09 -11.53 -4.54
N VAL A 476 25.75 -12.51 -3.71
CA VAL A 476 24.48 -13.24 -3.71
C VAL A 476 23.75 -12.95 -2.40
N LYS A 477 22.46 -12.65 -2.50
CA LYS A 477 21.59 -12.44 -1.34
C LYS A 477 21.23 -13.79 -0.72
N ARG A 478 21.17 -13.84 0.60
CA ARG A 478 20.47 -14.88 1.38
C ARG A 478 19.65 -14.23 2.48
N VAL A 479 18.70 -14.97 3.03
CA VAL A 479 17.89 -14.54 4.16
C VAL A 479 18.29 -15.34 5.39
N VAL A 480 18.57 -14.66 6.50
CA VAL A 480 19.00 -15.29 7.76
C VAL A 480 18.15 -14.83 8.93
N GLY A 481 17.96 -15.68 9.93
CA GLY A 481 17.03 -15.39 11.02
C GLY A 481 15.57 -15.44 10.56
N GLY A 482 14.69 -14.90 11.41
CA GLY A 482 13.25 -15.16 11.35
C GLY A 482 12.83 -16.05 12.51
#